data_AF-I4W7V9-F1
#
_entry.id   AF-I4W7V9-F1
#
_cell.length_a   1.000
_cell.length_b   1.000
_cell.length_c   1.000
_cell.angle_alpha   90.00
_cell.angle_beta   90.00
_cell.angle_gamma   90.00
#
_symmetry.space_group_name_H-M   'P 1'
#
loop_
_entity.id
_entity.type
_entity.pdbx_description
1 polymer ?
#
loop_
_entity_poly.entity_id
_entity_poly.type
_entity_poly.pdbx_seq_one_letter_code
_entity_poly.pdbx_strand_id
1 'polypeptide(L)'
;MPIDWAHAGATLLAAFLASLVECVEALTVVLAVGVTRGWRSAVTGSALAVLVLLLIVALLGSALTRVPLGDIQLLVGALLLLFGMRWLRKAILRAAGVLALHDEAAIYTRQTQALQGSVVATQGWDRLAFTTAFKICMLEGLEVVFIVIAISAGRPGLWLPASA
;
A
#
# COMPACT_ATOMS: atom_id res chain seq x y z
N MET A 1 -25.44 22.95 -5.24
CA MET A 1 -25.64 22.53 -3.83
C MET A 1 -24.50 23.08 -3.00
N PRO A 2 -24.73 23.67 -1.81
CA PRO A 2 -23.65 24.18 -0.98
C PRO A 2 -22.75 23.00 -0.56
N ILE A 3 -21.44 23.14 -0.79
CA ILE A 3 -20.45 22.18 -0.29
C ILE A 3 -20.50 22.29 1.24
N ASP A 4 -20.91 21.21 1.89
CA ASP A 4 -20.87 21.12 3.34
C ASP A 4 -19.41 20.85 3.77
N TRP A 5 -18.67 21.95 3.97
CA TRP A 5 -17.24 21.97 4.22
C TRP A 5 -16.81 21.15 5.43
N ALA A 6 -17.68 21.00 6.44
CA ALA A 6 -17.40 20.16 7.60
C ALA A 6 -17.23 18.69 7.19
N HIS A 7 -18.14 18.21 6.35
CA HIS A 7 -18.11 16.84 5.85
C HIS A 7 -17.04 16.64 4.77
N ALA A 8 -16.75 17.65 3.93
CA ALA A 8 -15.71 17.55 2.91
C ALA A 8 -14.30 17.56 3.52
N GLY A 9 -14.08 18.41 4.53
CA GLY A 9 -12.84 18.47 5.29
C GLY A 9 -12.55 17.17 6.04
N ALA A 10 -13.56 16.56 6.65
CA ALA A 10 -13.41 15.26 7.33
C ALA A 10 -12.98 14.14 6.36
N THR A 11 -13.60 14.04 5.18
CA THR A 11 -13.23 13.03 4.18
C THR A 11 -11.83 13.26 3.60
N LEU A 12 -11.46 14.51 3.36
CA LEU A 12 -10.13 14.86 2.83
C LEU A 12 -9.04 14.55 3.85
N LEU A 13 -9.27 14.92 5.12
CA LEU A 13 -8.33 14.70 6.20
C LEU A 13 -8.19 13.20 6.52
N ALA A 14 -9.29 12.44 6.50
CA ALA A 14 -9.24 10.98 6.67
C ALA A 14 -8.44 10.30 5.54
N ALA A 15 -8.71 10.66 4.27
CA ALA A 15 -7.99 10.09 3.14
C ALA A 15 -6.51 10.49 3.15
N PHE A 16 -6.20 11.75 3.50
CA PHE A 16 -4.83 12.24 3.62
C PHE A 16 -4.05 11.52 4.72
N LEU A 17 -4.60 11.44 5.93
CA LEU A 17 -3.93 10.78 7.05
C LEU A 17 -3.73 9.28 6.80
N ALA A 18 -4.73 8.61 6.23
CA ALA A 18 -4.60 7.20 5.87
C ALA A 18 -3.54 7.01 4.76
N SER A 19 -3.58 7.81 3.70
CA SER A 19 -2.57 7.73 2.62
C SER A 19 -1.15 8.09 3.08
N LEU A 20 -1.02 8.93 4.11
CA LEU A 20 0.26 9.29 4.70
C LEU A 20 0.92 8.08 5.38
N VAL A 21 0.13 7.21 6.03
CA VAL A 21 0.64 5.96 6.64
C VAL A 21 1.26 5.09 5.55
N GLU A 22 0.53 4.82 4.47
CA GLU A 22 1.02 4.02 3.35
C GLU A 22 2.27 4.62 2.69
N CYS A 23 2.32 5.95 2.58
CA CYS A 23 3.50 6.66 2.07
C CYS A 23 4.73 6.43 2.95
N VAL A 24 4.56 6.46 4.28
CA VAL A 24 5.64 6.21 5.25
C VAL A 24 6.08 4.75 5.18
N GLU A 25 5.16 3.79 5.05
CA GLU A 25 5.50 2.38 4.89
C GLU A 25 6.33 2.13 3.62
N ALA A 26 5.90 2.66 2.48
CA ALA A 26 6.65 2.58 1.24
C ALA A 26 8.04 3.24 1.39
N LEU A 27 8.09 4.43 1.97
CA LEU A 27 9.33 5.20 2.13
C LEU A 27 10.34 4.49 3.01
N THR A 28 9.90 3.90 4.13
CA THR A 28 10.80 3.22 5.07
C THR A 28 11.45 1.99 4.43
N VAL A 29 10.70 1.22 3.64
CA VAL A 29 11.27 0.08 2.90
C VAL A 29 12.21 0.56 1.79
N VAL A 30 11.83 1.59 1.02
CA VAL A 30 12.70 2.15 -0.03
C VAL A 30 14.01 2.70 0.57
N LEU A 31 13.93 3.35 1.74
CA LEU A 31 15.11 3.82 2.48
C LEU A 31 15.99 2.65 2.92
N ALA A 32 15.38 1.60 3.50
CA ALA A 32 16.10 0.40 3.93
C ALA A 32 16.83 -0.25 2.74
N VAL A 33 16.17 -0.37 1.59
CA VAL A 33 16.77 -0.90 0.35
C VAL A 33 17.85 0.03 -0.19
N GLY A 34 17.62 1.34 -0.18
CA GLY A 34 18.57 2.36 -0.67
C GLY A 34 19.88 2.37 0.13
N VAL A 35 19.80 2.25 1.46
CA VAL A 35 20.96 2.22 2.36
C VAL A 35 21.69 0.88 2.31
N THR A 36 20.98 -0.25 2.14
CA THR A 36 21.60 -1.59 2.18
C THR A 36 22.08 -2.10 0.83
N ARG A 37 21.42 -1.72 -0.28
CA ARG A 37 21.68 -2.26 -1.63
C ARG A 37 21.87 -1.20 -2.71
N GLY A 38 21.75 0.08 -2.36
CA GLY A 38 22.10 1.20 -3.23
C GLY A 38 20.91 2.00 -3.76
N TRP A 39 21.10 3.32 -3.76
CA TRP A 39 20.07 4.30 -4.09
C TRP A 39 19.61 4.29 -5.55
N ARG A 40 20.52 4.01 -6.49
CA ARG A 40 20.19 4.06 -7.93
C ARG A 40 19.08 3.08 -8.28
N SER A 41 19.20 1.82 -7.87
CA SER A 41 18.19 0.78 -8.13
C SER A 41 16.90 1.00 -7.34
N ALA A 42 17.01 1.47 -6.09
CA ALA A 42 15.85 1.72 -5.22
C ALA A 42 14.97 2.86 -5.76
N VAL A 43 15.58 3.99 -6.14
CA VAL A 43 14.86 5.15 -6.68
C VAL A 43 14.27 4.84 -8.05
N THR A 44 15.01 4.15 -8.94
CA THR A 44 14.46 3.78 -10.26
C THR A 44 13.30 2.80 -10.14
N GLY A 45 13.36 1.83 -9.23
CA GLY A 45 12.26 0.91 -8.95
C GLY A 45 11.02 1.64 -8.43
N SER A 46 11.21 2.54 -7.47
CA SER A 46 10.12 3.34 -6.89
C SER A 46 9.49 4.29 -7.91
N ALA A 47 10.30 4.98 -8.71
CA ALA A 47 9.81 5.90 -9.74
C ALA A 47 9.04 5.18 -10.85
N LEU A 48 9.52 4.01 -11.28
CA LEU A 48 8.81 3.18 -12.26
C LEU A 48 7.48 2.68 -11.69
N ALA A 49 7.43 2.32 -10.41
CA ALA A 49 6.17 1.95 -9.75
C ALA A 49 5.18 3.11 -9.76
N VAL A 50 5.59 4.31 -9.34
CA VAL A 50 4.71 5.49 -9.38
C VAL A 50 4.19 5.76 -10.80
N LEU A 51 5.06 5.66 -11.81
CA LEU A 51 4.65 5.84 -13.21
C LEU A 51 3.61 4.81 -13.65
N VAL A 52 3.83 3.52 -13.35
CA VAL A 52 2.88 2.45 -13.66
C VAL A 52 1.56 2.66 -12.92
N LEU A 53 1.61 3.09 -11.65
CA LEU A 53 0.40 3.34 -10.85
C LEU A 53 -0.42 4.48 -11.45
N LEU A 54 0.24 5.57 -11.87
CA LEU A 54 -0.42 6.69 -12.56
C LEU A 54 -1.08 6.23 -13.86
N LEU A 55 -0.41 5.38 -14.64
CA LEU A 55 -0.99 4.81 -15.86
C LEU A 55 -2.21 3.92 -15.54
N ILE A 56 -2.12 3.06 -14.52
CA ILE A 56 -3.24 2.21 -14.08
C ILE A 56 -4.41 3.09 -13.67
N VAL A 57 -4.20 4.10 -12.83
CA VAL A 57 -5.26 5.00 -12.36
C VAL A 57 -5.87 5.79 -13.53
N ALA A 58 -5.06 6.29 -14.46
CA ALA A 58 -5.56 7.03 -15.62
C ALA A 58 -6.42 6.15 -16.54
N LEU A 59 -5.98 4.92 -16.82
CA LEU A 59 -6.72 3.99 -17.68
C LEU A 59 -7.97 3.45 -16.99
N LEU A 60 -7.80 2.96 -15.76
CA LEU A 60 -8.84 2.26 -15.00
C LEU A 60 -9.84 3.22 -14.36
N GLY A 61 -9.45 4.45 -14.03
CA GLY A 61 -10.36 5.47 -13.51
C GLY A 61 -11.54 5.74 -14.45
N SER A 62 -11.28 5.75 -15.77
CA SER A 62 -12.34 5.86 -16.79
C SER A 62 -13.21 4.60 -16.94
N ALA A 63 -12.71 3.45 -16.49
CA ALA A 63 -13.46 2.19 -16.50
C ALA A 63 -14.34 2.07 -15.25
N LEU A 64 -13.88 2.57 -14.10
CA LEU A 64 -14.63 2.56 -12.85
C LEU A 64 -15.91 3.40 -12.91
N THR A 65 -15.97 4.44 -13.75
CA THR A 65 -17.21 5.22 -13.96
C THR A 65 -18.34 4.42 -14.61
N ARG A 66 -18.03 3.26 -15.22
CA ARG A 66 -19.02 2.38 -15.87
C ARG A 66 -19.54 1.29 -14.94
N VAL A 67 -18.92 1.09 -13.78
CA VAL A 67 -19.29 0.04 -12.82
C VAL A 67 -20.14 0.65 -11.70
N PRO A 68 -21.26 0.02 -11.31
CA PRO A 68 -22.05 0.48 -10.18
C PRO A 68 -21.23 0.48 -8.89
N LEU A 69 -21.19 1.63 -8.20
CA LEU A 69 -20.43 1.79 -6.95
C LEU A 69 -20.81 0.75 -5.88
N GLY A 70 -22.08 0.34 -5.85
CA GLY A 70 -22.57 -0.67 -4.90
C GLY A 70 -21.91 -2.03 -5.07
N ASP A 71 -21.65 -2.46 -6.30
CA ASP A 71 -21.03 -3.76 -6.60
C ASP A 71 -19.57 -3.78 -6.15
N ILE A 72 -18.85 -2.65 -6.37
CA ILE A 72 -17.48 -2.47 -5.91
C ILE A 72 -17.43 -2.45 -4.38
N GLN A 73 -18.35 -1.73 -3.72
CA GLN A 73 -18.41 -1.68 -2.25
C GLN A 73 -18.72 -3.04 -1.64
N LEU A 74 -19.64 -3.82 -2.22
CA LEU A 74 -19.94 -5.17 -1.77
C LEU A 74 -18.72 -6.10 -1.92
N LEU A 75 -18.05 -6.05 -3.07
CA LEU A 75 -16.85 -6.85 -3.32
C LEU A 75 -15.72 -6.49 -2.35
N VAL A 76 -15.41 -5.20 -2.21
CA VAL A 76 -14.35 -4.71 -1.32
C VAL A 76 -14.70 -5.02 0.14
N GLY A 77 -15.95 -4.78 0.56
CA GLY A 77 -16.42 -5.11 1.90
C GLY A 77 -16.33 -6.61 2.21
N ALA A 78 -16.70 -7.48 1.27
CA ALA A 78 -16.56 -8.92 1.41
C ALA A 78 -15.08 -9.35 1.53
N LEU A 79 -14.20 -8.79 0.69
CA LEU A 79 -12.76 -9.05 0.77
C LEU A 79 -12.18 -8.61 2.11
N LEU A 80 -12.50 -7.39 2.56
CA LEU A 80 -12.07 -6.86 3.87
C LEU A 80 -12.54 -7.75 5.02
N LEU A 81 -13.79 -8.23 4.99
CA LEU A 81 -14.30 -9.18 5.98
C LEU A 81 -13.53 -10.50 5.95
N LEU A 82 -13.25 -11.06 4.77
CA LEU A 82 -12.51 -12.32 4.64
C LEU A 82 -11.05 -12.18 5.14
N PHE A 83 -10.35 -11.12 4.75
CA PHE A 83 -8.99 -10.85 5.23
C PHE A 83 -8.97 -10.54 6.73
N GLY A 84 -9.88 -9.68 7.19
CA GLY A 84 -10.05 -9.33 8.59
C GLY A 84 -10.35 -10.55 9.47
N MET A 85 -11.21 -11.47 9.02
CA MET A 85 -11.49 -12.72 9.74
C MET A 85 -10.26 -13.62 9.85
N ARG A 86 -9.40 -13.68 8.82
CA ARG A 86 -8.14 -14.45 8.90
C ARG A 86 -7.20 -13.86 9.94
N TRP A 87 -7.11 -12.54 10.02
CA TRP A 87 -6.30 -11.84 11.02
C TRP A 87 -6.89 -12.01 12.42
N LEU A 88 -8.18 -11.76 12.59
CA LEU A 88 -8.91 -11.92 13.84
C LEU A 88 -8.77 -13.35 14.39
N ARG A 89 -8.95 -14.36 13.53
CA ARG A 89 -8.74 -15.76 13.90
C ARG A 89 -7.32 -16.00 14.44
N LYS A 90 -6.29 -15.50 13.74
CA LYS A 90 -4.90 -15.64 14.20
C LYS A 90 -4.66 -14.92 15.52
N ALA A 91 -5.22 -13.72 15.69
CA ALA A 91 -5.11 -12.93 16.92
C ALA A 91 -5.76 -13.65 18.11
N ILE A 92 -6.98 -14.18 17.94
CA ILE A 92 -7.69 -14.95 18.98
C ILE A 92 -6.89 -16.20 19.35
N LEU A 93 -6.41 -16.97 18.37
CA LEU A 93 -5.65 -18.19 18.64
C LEU A 93 -4.30 -17.91 19.34
N ARG A 94 -3.68 -16.77 19.05
CA ARG A 94 -2.44 -16.33 19.72
C ARG A 94 -2.72 -15.83 21.14
N ALA A 95 -3.80 -15.09 21.35
CA ALA A 95 -4.26 -14.67 22.68
C ALA A 95 -4.67 -15.86 23.56
N ALA A 96 -5.26 -16.89 22.97
CA ALA A 96 -5.65 -18.14 23.66
C ALA A 96 -4.47 -19.10 23.92
N GLY A 97 -3.24 -18.76 23.50
CA GLY A 97 -2.05 -19.60 23.68
C GLY A 97 -1.99 -20.85 22.79
N VAL A 98 -2.94 -21.04 21.88
CA VAL A 98 -2.98 -22.17 20.93
C VAL A 98 -1.92 -22.00 19.83
N LEU A 99 -1.70 -20.76 19.39
CA LEU A 99 -0.64 -20.40 18.46
C LEU A 99 0.47 -19.65 19.20
N ALA A 100 1.72 -20.05 18.96
CA ALA A 100 2.88 -19.37 19.50
C ALA A 100 2.89 -17.87 19.13
N LEU A 101 3.33 -17.05 20.09
CA LEU A 101 3.62 -15.64 19.84
C LEU A 101 4.71 -15.52 18.77
N HIS A 102 4.59 -14.50 17.93
CA HIS A 102 5.54 -14.29 16.86
C HIS A 102 6.86 -13.81 17.47
N ASP A 103 7.88 -14.67 17.45
CA ASP A 103 9.22 -14.29 17.88
C ASP A 103 9.96 -13.66 16.70
N GLU A 104 9.90 -12.34 16.63
CA GLU A 104 10.53 -11.56 15.59
C GLU A 104 12.06 -11.69 15.60
N ALA A 105 12.68 -11.89 16.77
CA ALA A 105 14.12 -12.03 16.90
C ALA A 105 14.61 -13.32 16.23
N ALA A 106 13.93 -14.45 16.48
CA ALA A 106 14.29 -15.73 15.88
C ALA A 106 14.09 -15.75 14.34
N ILE A 107 13.09 -15.03 13.84
CA ILE A 107 12.82 -14.90 12.39
C ILE A 107 13.86 -14.00 11.74
N TYR A 108 14.19 -12.88 12.37
CA TYR A 108 15.20 -11.95 11.92
C TYR A 108 16.58 -12.62 11.82
N THR A 109 17.01 -13.39 12.82
CA THR A 109 18.27 -14.14 12.78
C THR A 109 18.30 -15.14 11.62
N ARG A 110 17.20 -15.84 11.36
CA ARG A 110 17.11 -16.81 10.25
C ARG A 110 17.19 -16.11 8.88
N GLN A 111 16.48 -15.00 8.70
CA GLN A 111 16.49 -14.26 7.44
C GLN A 111 17.84 -13.56 7.19
N THR A 112 18.46 -13.00 8.22
CA THR A 112 19.79 -12.38 8.12
C THR A 112 20.86 -13.41 7.75
N GLN A 113 20.85 -14.62 8.32
CA GLN A 113 21.75 -15.70 7.91
C GLN A 113 21.54 -16.11 6.43
N ALA A 114 20.30 -16.21 5.97
CA ALA A 114 19.99 -16.51 4.57
C ALA A 114 20.45 -15.38 3.61
N LEU A 115 20.36 -14.12 4.05
CA LEU A 115 20.77 -12.95 3.27
C LEU A 115 22.29 -12.73 3.27
N GLN A 116 23.01 -13.12 4.33
CA GLN A 116 24.48 -13.06 4.38
C GLN A 116 25.15 -13.99 3.35
N GLY A 117 24.47 -15.05 2.90
CA GLY A 117 24.93 -15.88 1.78
C GLY A 117 24.70 -15.27 0.40
N SER A 118 24.00 -14.14 0.29
CA SER A 118 23.68 -13.48 -0.98
C SER A 118 24.65 -12.33 -1.24
N VAL A 119 25.50 -12.47 -2.27
CA VAL A 119 26.46 -11.44 -2.68
C VAL A 119 25.72 -10.16 -3.09
N VAL A 120 26.00 -9.06 -2.40
CA VAL A 120 25.56 -7.71 -2.81
C VAL A 120 26.34 -7.34 -4.07
N ALA A 121 25.64 -6.97 -5.14
CA ALA A 121 26.29 -6.57 -6.39
C ALA A 121 27.03 -5.25 -6.18
N THR A 122 28.36 -5.32 -6.02
CA THR A 122 29.22 -4.16 -5.76
C THR A 122 29.45 -3.27 -6.99
N GLN A 123 29.15 -3.75 -8.21
CA GLN A 123 29.33 -3.01 -9.46
C GLN A 123 28.23 -3.26 -10.52
N GLY A 124 26.94 -3.10 -10.18
CA GLY A 124 25.87 -3.25 -11.18
C GLY A 124 24.48 -2.84 -10.71
N TRP A 125 23.51 -2.89 -11.62
CA TRP A 125 22.09 -2.75 -11.29
C TRP A 125 21.64 -3.94 -10.42
N ASP A 126 21.37 -3.68 -9.14
CA ASP A 126 20.83 -4.68 -8.23
C ASP A 126 19.34 -4.91 -8.53
N ARG A 127 19.04 -6.02 -9.21
CA ARG A 127 17.66 -6.45 -9.54
C ARG A 127 16.81 -6.71 -8.30
N LEU A 128 17.40 -7.18 -7.20
CA LEU A 128 16.67 -7.40 -5.96
C LEU A 128 16.27 -6.05 -5.35
N ALA A 129 17.20 -5.09 -5.30
CA ALA A 129 16.89 -3.74 -4.83
C ALA A 129 15.78 -3.08 -5.67
N PHE A 130 15.89 -3.17 -7.00
CA PHE A 130 14.88 -2.65 -7.92
C PHE A 130 13.52 -3.32 -7.72
N THR A 131 13.46 -4.65 -7.71
CA THR A 131 12.19 -5.39 -7.61
C THR A 131 11.53 -5.24 -6.25
N THR A 132 12.31 -5.17 -5.17
CA THR A 132 11.77 -4.90 -3.83
C THR A 132 11.19 -3.50 -3.75
N ALA A 133 11.92 -2.47 -4.18
CA ALA A 133 11.45 -1.08 -4.17
C ALA A 133 10.24 -0.89 -5.10
N PHE A 134 10.24 -1.51 -6.27
CA PHE A 134 9.10 -1.48 -7.19
C PHE A 134 7.86 -2.14 -6.57
N LYS A 135 8.01 -3.34 -5.98
CA LYS A 135 6.89 -4.09 -5.40
C LYS A 135 6.27 -3.38 -4.21
N ILE A 136 7.08 -2.84 -3.31
CA ILE A 136 6.54 -2.14 -2.14
C ILE A 136 5.80 -0.86 -2.56
N CYS A 137 6.38 -0.04 -3.46
CA CYS A 137 5.69 1.15 -3.95
C CYS A 137 4.42 0.83 -4.73
N MET A 138 4.39 -0.28 -5.47
CA MET A 138 3.17 -0.79 -6.11
C MET A 138 2.11 -1.19 -5.09
N LEU A 139 2.52 -1.92 -4.04
CA LEU A 139 1.61 -2.43 -3.01
C LEU A 139 0.98 -1.27 -2.23
N GLU A 140 1.79 -0.46 -1.57
CA GLU A 140 1.30 0.66 -0.75
C GLU A 140 0.58 1.71 -1.61
N GLY A 141 1.09 1.97 -2.82
CA GLY A 141 0.45 2.89 -3.75
C GLY A 141 -0.94 2.43 -4.19
N LEU A 142 -1.15 1.13 -4.33
CA LEU A 142 -2.48 0.55 -4.61
C LEU A 142 -3.40 0.70 -3.39
N GLU A 143 -2.90 0.53 -2.17
CA GLU A 143 -3.66 0.76 -0.94
C GLU A 143 -4.13 2.22 -0.83
N VAL A 144 -3.25 3.18 -1.13
CA VAL A 144 -3.63 4.61 -1.25
C VAL A 144 -4.78 4.81 -2.22
N VAL A 145 -4.72 4.20 -3.40
CA VAL A 145 -5.80 4.30 -4.41
C VAL A 145 -7.11 3.75 -3.86
N PHE A 146 -7.10 2.60 -3.17
CA PHE A 146 -8.29 2.03 -2.54
C PHE A 146 -8.85 2.91 -1.43
N ILE A 147 -8.00 3.46 -0.56
CA ILE A 147 -8.39 4.38 0.51
C ILE A 147 -9.12 5.60 -0.07
N VAL A 148 -8.52 6.24 -1.08
CA VAL A 148 -9.11 7.44 -1.71
C VAL A 148 -10.44 7.11 -2.36
N ILE A 149 -10.54 6.00 -3.10
CA ILE A 149 -11.79 5.59 -3.74
C ILE A 149 -12.86 5.27 -2.69
N ALA A 150 -12.53 4.51 -1.64
CA ALA A 150 -13.47 4.10 -0.61
C ALA A 150 -14.03 5.29 0.17
N ILE A 151 -13.18 6.24 0.57
CA ILE A 151 -13.57 7.44 1.31
C ILE A 151 -14.34 8.42 0.40
N SER A 152 -13.98 8.50 -0.89
CA SER A 152 -14.65 9.36 -1.89
C SER A 152 -16.01 8.80 -2.35
N ALA A 153 -16.18 7.48 -2.43
CA ALA A 153 -17.39 6.80 -2.90
C ALA A 153 -18.65 7.11 -2.07
N GLY A 154 -18.50 7.69 -0.88
CA GLY A 154 -19.61 8.21 -0.08
C GLY A 154 -20.28 9.48 -0.63
N ARG A 155 -19.81 10.05 -1.75
CA ARG A 155 -20.36 11.28 -2.36
C ARG A 155 -20.56 11.18 -3.88
N PRO A 156 -21.80 11.20 -4.38
CA PRO A 156 -22.06 11.45 -5.80
C PRO A 156 -21.81 12.94 -6.09
N GLY A 157 -20.71 13.27 -6.80
CA GLY A 157 -20.52 14.62 -7.36
C GLY A 157 -19.14 15.26 -7.28
N LEU A 158 -18.15 14.69 -6.59
CA LEU A 158 -16.78 15.20 -6.67
C LEU A 158 -16.04 14.60 -7.89
N TRP A 159 -16.35 15.15 -9.06
CA TRP A 159 -15.61 14.92 -10.30
C TRP A 159 -14.34 15.78 -10.39
N LEU A 160 -14.01 16.54 -9.34
CA LEU A 160 -12.81 17.36 -9.26
C LEU A 160 -11.90 16.83 -8.14
N PRO A 161 -10.71 16.29 -8.47
CA PRO A 161 -9.68 16.02 -7.48
C PRO A 161 -9.26 17.33 -6.81
N ALA A 162 -8.79 17.24 -5.56
CA ALA A 162 -8.38 18.35 -4.70
C ALA A 162 -7.08 19.07 -5.16
N SER A 163 -6.94 19.30 -6.47
CA SER A 163 -5.85 20.03 -7.11
C SER A 163 -6.35 21.26 -7.89
N ALA A 164 -7.48 21.85 -7.49
CA ALA A 164 -7.95 23.15 -7.98
C ALA A 164 -8.57 23.94 -6.82
#